data_AF-A0A8J2J6A6-F1
#
_entry.id   AF-A0A8J2J6A6-F1
#
_cell.length_a   1.000
_cell.length_b   1.000
_cell.length_c   1.000
_cell.angle_alpha   90.00
_cell.angle_beta   90.00
_cell.angle_gamma   90.00
#
_symmetry.space_group_name_H-M   'P 1'
#
loop_
_entity.id
_entity.type
_entity.pdbx_description
1 polymer ?
#
loop_
_entity_poly.entity_id
_entity_poly.type
_entity_poly.pdbx_seq_one_letter_code
_entity_poly.pdbx_strand_id
1 'polypeptide(L)'
;MYQWLHDPYHIPHLTTCLLANLQSRPKSSSTQTSPLQDHLENLPQELFDLIKDFAQQGPMSIQSTGILPQSLWKEAFLKIPFLWDLDVGEVERFPNSPPDLEKEWDWEQFVRRLMARPIQPGSPTADGLLPIIWNYGRVGLVVPLGFTNRRRMWQIVEDMDHRELDRWEGEIYDTKQSSGVLSTVRKNIAN
;
A
#
# COMPACT_ATOMS: atom_id res chain seq x y z
N MET A 1 11.46 19.80 -12.64
CA MET A 1 11.32 19.41 -11.21
C MET A 1 11.69 17.95 -11.09
N TYR A 2 12.72 17.60 -10.31
CA TYR A 2 13.23 16.24 -10.24
C TYR A 2 12.50 15.45 -9.16
N GLN A 3 11.44 14.73 -9.55
CA GLN A 3 10.65 13.88 -8.65
C GLN A 3 11.51 12.99 -7.74
N TRP A 4 12.65 12.51 -8.23
CA TRP A 4 13.60 11.65 -7.54
C TRP A 4 14.34 12.29 -6.36
N LEU A 5 14.34 13.62 -6.24
CA LEU A 5 14.98 14.34 -5.13
C LEU A 5 14.09 14.41 -3.88
N HIS A 6 12.82 14.02 -3.99
CA HIS A 6 11.92 14.03 -2.84
C HIS A 6 12.13 12.79 -1.99
N ASP A 7 12.45 13.02 -0.72
CA ASP A 7 12.74 11.96 0.24
C ASP A 7 11.51 11.02 0.41
N PRO A 8 11.64 9.73 0.06
CA PRO A 8 10.60 8.74 0.32
C PRO A 8 10.55 8.34 1.80
N TYR A 9 11.56 8.60 2.60
CA TYR A 9 11.59 8.24 4.02
C TYR A 9 10.91 9.31 4.86
N HIS A 10 11.35 10.57 4.79
CA HIS A 10 10.76 11.67 5.55
C HIS A 10 9.82 12.53 4.69
N ILE A 11 8.51 12.36 4.86
CA ILE A 11 7.49 13.13 4.14
C ILE A 11 6.74 14.03 5.14
N PRO A 12 7.03 15.35 5.18
CA PRO A 12 6.37 16.26 6.11
C PRO A 12 4.85 16.28 5.92
N HIS A 13 4.12 16.29 7.04
CA HIS A 13 2.66 16.37 7.08
C HIS A 13 1.94 15.27 6.28
N LEU A 14 2.57 14.09 6.12
CA LEU A 14 2.05 13.00 5.30
C LEU A 14 0.59 12.66 5.64
N THR A 15 0.31 12.35 6.89
CA THR A 15 -1.02 11.92 7.36
C THR A 15 -2.09 12.95 7.04
N THR A 16 -1.88 14.21 7.43
CA THR A 16 -2.76 15.34 7.10
C THR A 16 -2.98 15.48 5.58
N CYS A 17 -1.91 15.42 4.76
CA CYS A 17 -2.03 15.49 3.30
C CYS A 17 -2.84 14.31 2.72
N LEU A 18 -2.66 13.11 3.25
CA LEU A 18 -3.42 11.93 2.83
C LEU A 18 -4.89 12.08 3.18
N LEU A 19 -5.21 12.43 4.42
CA LEU A 19 -6.59 12.59 4.90
C LEU A 19 -7.36 13.69 4.15
N ALA A 20 -6.67 14.72 3.65
CA ALA A 20 -7.27 15.76 2.81
C ALA A 20 -7.86 15.24 1.49
N ASN A 21 -7.48 14.03 1.05
CA ASN A 21 -8.01 13.38 -0.15
C ASN A 21 -9.24 12.48 0.13
N LEU A 22 -9.62 12.33 1.41
CA LEU A 22 -10.76 11.52 1.80
C LEU A 22 -12.06 12.20 1.32
N GLN A 23 -12.85 11.46 0.56
CA GLN A 23 -14.11 11.94 0.01
C GLN A 23 -15.28 11.35 0.80
N SER A 24 -16.36 12.13 0.88
CA SER A 24 -17.61 11.65 1.45
C SER A 24 -18.49 11.03 0.37
N ARG A 25 -19.20 9.95 0.69
CA ARG A 25 -20.21 9.32 -0.17
C ARG A 25 -21.60 9.38 0.48
N PRO A 26 -22.70 9.32 -0.30
CA PRO A 26 -24.03 9.15 0.27
C PRO A 26 -24.07 7.90 1.14
N LYS A 27 -24.70 7.99 2.32
CA LYS A 27 -25.02 6.81 3.10
C LYS A 27 -25.95 5.93 2.28
N SER A 28 -25.67 4.63 2.23
CA SER A 28 -26.66 3.68 1.78
C SER A 28 -27.87 3.79 2.71
N SER A 29 -29.01 4.22 2.17
CA SER A 29 -30.27 4.27 2.91
C SER A 29 -30.49 2.90 3.58
N SER A 30 -30.56 2.92 4.91
CA SER A 30 -30.60 1.81 5.87
C SER A 30 -31.67 0.72 5.65
N THR A 31 -32.31 0.62 4.50
CA THR A 31 -33.40 -0.33 4.24
C THR A 31 -32.99 -1.58 3.47
N GLN A 32 -31.77 -1.63 2.92
CA GLN A 32 -31.24 -2.84 2.29
C GLN A 32 -29.75 -2.95 2.61
N THR A 33 -29.42 -3.48 3.80
CA THR A 33 -28.16 -4.20 3.93
C THR A 33 -28.18 -5.30 2.88
N SER A 34 -27.12 -5.40 2.08
CA SER A 34 -27.05 -6.51 1.14
C SER A 34 -27.10 -7.82 1.95
N PRO A 35 -27.74 -8.90 1.47
CA PRO A 35 -27.74 -10.17 2.18
C PRO A 35 -26.33 -10.62 2.58
N LEU A 36 -25.33 -10.22 1.79
CA LEU A 36 -23.92 -10.48 2.04
C LEU A 36 -23.38 -9.72 3.27
N GLN A 37 -23.78 -8.47 3.49
CA GLN A 37 -23.42 -7.72 4.71
C GLN A 37 -24.03 -8.37 5.96
N ASP A 38 -25.32 -8.72 5.91
CA ASP A 38 -25.98 -9.41 7.02
C ASP A 38 -25.28 -10.74 7.34
N HIS A 39 -24.86 -11.49 6.31
CA HIS A 39 -24.09 -12.70 6.51
C HIS A 39 -22.71 -12.44 7.12
N LEU A 40 -22.00 -11.39 6.69
CA LEU A 40 -20.69 -11.03 7.24
C LEU A 40 -20.76 -10.66 8.73
N GLU A 41 -21.79 -9.92 9.15
CA GLU A 41 -21.99 -9.55 10.56
C GLU A 41 -22.30 -10.74 11.47
N ASN A 42 -22.84 -11.82 10.91
CA ASN A 42 -23.20 -13.04 11.64
C ASN A 42 -22.12 -14.13 11.59
N LEU A 43 -20.96 -13.86 10.98
CA LEU A 43 -19.86 -14.84 10.93
C LEU A 43 -19.16 -14.98 12.28
N PRO A 44 -18.65 -16.19 12.61
CA PRO A 44 -17.61 -16.34 13.62
C PRO A 44 -16.43 -15.42 13.31
N GLN A 45 -15.85 -14.81 14.35
CA GLN A 45 -14.76 -13.85 14.24
C GLN A 45 -13.59 -14.37 13.37
N GLU A 46 -13.22 -15.64 13.53
CA GLU A 46 -12.16 -16.30 12.77
C GLU A 46 -12.40 -16.26 11.25
N LEU A 47 -13.64 -16.52 10.81
CA LEU A 47 -14.01 -16.50 9.39
C LEU A 47 -14.08 -15.07 8.86
N PHE A 48 -14.58 -14.15 9.70
CA PHE A 48 -14.62 -12.74 9.36
C PHE A 48 -13.21 -12.16 9.18
N ASP A 49 -12.28 -12.50 10.07
CA ASP A 49 -10.88 -12.06 9.98
C ASP A 49 -10.20 -12.61 8.72
N LEU A 50 -10.44 -13.87 8.35
CA LEU A 50 -9.95 -14.44 7.10
C LEU A 50 -10.48 -13.71 5.86
N ILE A 51 -11.78 -13.36 5.84
CA ILE A 51 -12.39 -12.61 4.73
C ILE A 51 -11.83 -11.19 4.68
N LYS A 52 -11.66 -10.55 5.84
CA LYS A 52 -11.06 -9.21 5.95
C LYS A 52 -9.65 -9.21 5.38
N ASP A 53 -8.81 -10.17 5.77
CA ASP A 53 -7.45 -10.31 5.26
C ASP A 53 -7.45 -10.55 3.75
N PHE A 54 -8.33 -11.43 3.25
CA PHE A 54 -8.43 -11.69 1.81
C PHE A 54 -8.89 -10.45 1.01
N ALA A 55 -9.89 -9.72 1.50
CA ALA A 55 -10.40 -8.53 0.83
C ALA A 55 -9.38 -7.38 0.77
N GLN A 56 -8.40 -7.39 1.68
CA GLN A 56 -7.33 -6.40 1.76
C GLN A 56 -6.06 -6.84 1.03
N GLN A 57 -5.99 -8.09 0.57
CA GLN A 57 -4.85 -8.65 -0.17
C GLN A 57 -5.08 -8.60 -1.69
N GLY A 58 -4.07 -8.11 -2.42
CA GLY A 58 -4.01 -8.19 -3.87
C GLY A 58 -4.47 -6.94 -4.64
N PRO A 59 -4.47 -7.02 -5.99
CA PRO A 59 -4.83 -5.90 -6.86
C PRO A 59 -6.32 -5.58 -6.73
N MET A 60 -6.63 -4.54 -5.96
CA MET A 60 -7.99 -4.08 -5.76
C MET A 60 -8.46 -3.18 -6.90
N SER A 61 -9.70 -3.36 -7.35
CA SER A 61 -10.39 -2.34 -8.15
C SER A 61 -10.42 -1.02 -7.37
N ILE A 62 -10.30 0.11 -8.08
CA ILE A 62 -10.41 1.46 -7.50
C ILE A 62 -11.84 1.75 -7.02
N GLN A 63 -12.84 1.10 -7.63
CA GLN A 63 -14.24 1.32 -7.28
C GLN A 63 -14.56 0.70 -5.91
N SER A 64 -15.29 1.47 -5.11
CA SER A 64 -15.80 1.04 -3.80
C SER A 64 -16.86 -0.04 -4.01
N THR A 65 -16.77 -1.14 -3.26
CA THR A 65 -17.73 -2.24 -3.30
C THR A 65 -18.86 -2.05 -2.30
N GLY A 66 -18.60 -1.30 -1.22
CA GLY A 66 -19.54 -1.12 -0.12
C GLY A 66 -19.77 -2.37 0.71
N ILE A 67 -19.03 -3.47 0.47
CA ILE A 67 -19.24 -4.75 1.14
C ILE A 67 -18.83 -4.68 2.62
N LEU A 68 -17.64 -4.15 2.89
CA LEU A 68 -17.09 -4.03 4.24
C LEU A 68 -17.42 -2.67 4.86
N PRO A 69 -17.69 -2.61 6.18
CA PRO A 69 -17.86 -1.37 6.92
C PRO A 69 -16.69 -0.39 6.76
N GLN A 70 -16.99 0.91 6.73
CA GLN A 70 -15.99 1.97 6.59
C GLN A 70 -14.97 2.01 7.75
N SER A 71 -15.37 1.58 8.95
CA SER A 71 -14.47 1.42 10.10
C SER A 71 -13.33 0.44 9.82
N LEU A 72 -13.60 -0.68 9.15
CA LEU A 72 -12.58 -1.67 8.80
C LEU A 72 -11.59 -1.13 7.76
N TRP A 73 -12.06 -0.29 6.84
CA TRP A 73 -11.19 0.39 5.89
C TRP A 73 -10.35 1.48 6.56
N LYS A 74 -10.88 2.17 7.58
CA LYS A 74 -10.08 3.07 8.42
C LYS A 74 -8.99 2.31 9.17
N GLU A 75 -9.28 1.12 9.70
CA GLU A 75 -8.25 0.25 10.28
C GLU A 75 -7.24 -0.24 9.23
N ALA A 76 -7.70 -0.61 8.04
CA ALA A 76 -6.84 -1.05 6.94
C ALA A 76 -5.86 0.06 6.53
N PHE A 77 -6.31 1.31 6.48
CA PHE A 77 -5.47 2.47 6.20
C PHE A 77 -4.26 2.56 7.15
N LEU A 78 -4.47 2.33 8.45
CA LEU A 78 -3.40 2.33 9.46
C LEU A 78 -2.44 1.14 9.34
N LYS A 79 -2.83 0.10 8.58
CA LYS A 79 -2.04 -1.12 8.38
C LYS A 79 -1.35 -1.18 7.02
N ILE A 80 -1.46 -0.13 6.19
CA ILE A 80 -0.79 -0.10 4.88
C ILE A 80 0.74 -0.16 5.08
N PRO A 81 1.44 -1.18 4.59
CA PRO A 81 2.85 -1.41 4.94
C PRO A 81 3.80 -0.26 4.58
N PHE A 82 3.57 0.40 3.44
CA PHE A 82 4.39 1.54 3.01
C PHE A 82 3.99 2.87 3.68
N LEU A 83 3.04 2.86 4.62
CA LEU A 83 2.63 4.02 5.41
C LEU A 83 2.93 3.80 6.90
N TRP A 84 4.15 3.37 7.17
CA TRP A 84 4.64 3.04 8.52
C TRP A 84 4.74 4.24 9.47
N ASP A 85 4.77 5.47 8.96
CA ASP A 85 4.90 6.73 9.71
C ASP A 85 3.59 7.54 9.79
N LEU A 86 2.44 6.88 9.65
CA LEU A 86 1.15 7.52 9.89
C LEU A 86 1.03 8.00 11.34
N ASP A 87 0.53 9.22 11.50
CA ASP A 87 0.19 9.78 12.81
C ASP A 87 -1.19 9.24 13.20
N VAL A 88 -1.19 8.18 14.01
CA VAL A 88 -2.41 7.54 14.51
C VAL A 88 -3.32 8.54 15.22
N GLY A 89 -2.74 9.48 15.98
CA GLY A 89 -3.49 10.51 16.69
C GLY A 89 -4.17 11.51 15.76
N GLU A 90 -3.59 11.85 14.61
CA GLU A 90 -4.28 12.62 13.57
C GLU A 90 -5.45 11.85 12.96
N VAL A 91 -5.31 10.55 12.71
CA VAL A 91 -6.37 9.70 12.15
C VAL A 91 -7.52 9.48 13.13
N GLU A 92 -7.22 9.35 14.42
CA GLU A 92 -8.23 9.24 15.49
C GLU A 92 -8.98 10.55 15.71
N ARG A 93 -8.29 11.69 15.64
CA ARG A 93 -8.92 13.02 15.74
C ARG A 93 -9.68 13.43 14.48
N PHE A 94 -9.44 12.76 13.35
CA PHE A 94 -10.16 13.04 12.12
C PHE A 94 -11.68 12.84 12.33
N PRO A 95 -12.54 13.77 11.87
CA PRO A 95 -13.97 13.71 12.14
C PRO A 95 -14.58 12.35 11.79
N ASN A 96 -15.32 11.74 12.72
CA ASN A 96 -15.97 10.44 12.49
C ASN A 96 -17.02 10.48 11.37
N SER A 97 -17.61 11.65 11.12
CA SER A 97 -18.63 11.88 10.09
C SER A 97 -18.31 13.15 9.29
N PRO A 98 -18.68 13.20 8.00
CA PRO A 98 -18.70 14.44 7.22
C PRO A 98 -19.67 15.49 7.80
N PRO A 99 -19.54 16.77 7.42
CA PRO A 99 -20.49 17.81 7.81
C PRO A 99 -21.94 17.55 7.35
N ASP A 100 -22.10 16.79 6.26
CA ASP A 100 -23.40 16.40 5.71
C ASP A 100 -23.87 15.09 6.37
N LEU A 101 -25.00 15.15 7.08
CA LEU A 101 -25.55 14.03 7.85
C LEU A 101 -26.00 12.85 6.98
N GLU A 102 -26.29 13.09 5.70
CA GLU A 102 -26.68 12.06 4.73
C GLU A 102 -25.46 11.39 4.08
N LYS A 103 -24.25 11.77 4.50
CA LYS A 103 -22.99 11.23 3.97
C LYS A 103 -22.15 10.57 5.04
N GLU A 104 -21.30 9.65 4.59
CA GLU A 104 -20.23 9.04 5.37
C GLU A 104 -18.89 9.19 4.63
N TRP A 105 -17.78 8.99 5.34
CA TRP A 105 -16.47 8.97 4.70
C TRP A 105 -16.25 7.67 3.92
N ASP A 106 -15.77 7.76 2.69
CA ASP A 106 -15.44 6.60 1.84
C ASP A 106 -13.98 6.17 2.02
N TRP A 107 -13.69 5.62 3.20
CA TRP A 107 -12.42 5.00 3.54
C TRP A 107 -12.06 3.86 2.58
N GLU A 108 -13.05 3.10 2.10
CA GLU A 108 -12.83 2.04 1.12
C GLU A 108 -12.19 2.58 -0.16
N GLN A 109 -12.83 3.54 -0.81
CA GLN A 109 -12.32 4.12 -2.05
C GLN A 109 -10.98 4.81 -1.80
N PHE A 110 -10.80 5.44 -0.63
CA PHE A 110 -9.54 6.07 -0.27
C PHE A 110 -8.39 5.06 -0.18
N VAL A 111 -8.54 3.97 0.58
CA VAL A 111 -7.52 2.92 0.69
C VAL A 111 -7.23 2.28 -0.67
N ARG A 112 -8.27 1.96 -1.45
CA ARG A 112 -8.12 1.41 -2.81
C ARG A 112 -7.29 2.33 -3.72
N ARG A 113 -7.54 3.65 -3.66
CA ARG A 113 -6.76 4.65 -4.42
C ARG A 113 -5.32 4.77 -3.94
N LEU A 114 -5.04 4.67 -2.64
CA LEU A 114 -3.68 4.71 -2.10
C LEU A 114 -2.87 3.48 -2.53
N MET A 115 -3.50 2.30 -2.48
CA MET A 115 -2.91 1.02 -2.87
C MET A 115 -2.69 0.91 -4.38
N ALA A 116 -3.41 1.71 -5.18
CA ALA A 116 -3.24 1.76 -6.62
C ALA A 116 -1.79 2.09 -7.00
N ARG A 117 -1.38 1.52 -8.13
CA ARG A 117 -0.05 1.76 -8.70
C ARG A 117 0.01 3.21 -9.21
N PRO A 118 0.98 4.04 -8.81
CA PRO A 118 1.23 5.31 -9.49
C PRO A 118 1.53 5.01 -10.95
N ILE A 119 1.00 5.81 -11.85
CA ILE A 119 1.06 5.53 -13.28
C ILE A 119 2.15 6.41 -13.90
N GLN A 120 2.95 5.84 -14.80
CA GLN A 120 3.67 6.64 -15.79
C GLN A 120 2.65 7.23 -16.76
N PRO A 121 2.58 8.57 -16.94
CA PRO A 121 2.00 9.09 -18.18
C PRO A 121 2.62 8.34 -19.37
N GLY A 122 1.80 7.93 -20.33
CA GLY A 122 2.18 7.09 -21.46
C GLY A 122 3.37 7.64 -22.26
N SER A 123 3.87 6.83 -23.20
CA SER A 123 5.10 7.08 -23.97
C SER A 123 5.25 8.55 -24.37
N PRO A 124 6.47 9.12 -24.36
CA PRO A 124 6.69 10.52 -24.71
C PRO A 124 5.94 10.84 -26.00
N THR A 125 5.00 11.78 -25.94
CA THR A 125 4.54 12.42 -27.16
C THR A 125 5.74 13.14 -27.79
N ALA A 126 5.71 13.33 -29.11
CA ALA A 126 6.81 13.87 -29.91
C ALA A 126 7.37 15.23 -29.45
N ASP A 127 6.79 15.85 -28.41
CA ASP A 127 7.18 17.12 -27.80
C ASP A 127 8.24 16.99 -26.67
N GLY A 128 8.71 15.76 -26.38
CA GLY A 128 10.12 15.44 -26.06
C GLY A 128 10.89 16.12 -24.90
N LEU A 129 10.33 17.04 -24.11
CA LEU A 129 11.14 17.87 -23.20
C LEU A 129 10.76 17.85 -21.72
N LEU A 130 9.64 17.23 -21.34
CA LEU A 130 9.25 17.16 -19.93
C LEU A 130 9.49 15.76 -19.35
N PRO A 131 10.21 15.64 -18.21
CA PRO A 131 10.39 14.37 -17.53
C PRO A 131 9.03 13.73 -17.25
N ILE A 132 8.92 12.42 -17.48
CA ILE A 132 7.72 11.64 -17.14
C ILE A 132 7.63 11.58 -15.61
N ILE A 133 6.69 12.32 -15.04
CA ILE A 133 6.45 12.38 -13.60
C ILE A 133 5.38 11.35 -13.24
N TRP A 134 5.75 10.36 -12.43
CA TRP A 134 4.80 9.42 -11.84
C TRP A 134 3.89 10.18 -10.89
N ASN A 135 2.59 9.92 -10.95
CA ASN A 135 1.63 10.58 -10.06
C ASN A 135 0.35 9.73 -9.90
N TYR A 136 -0.50 10.19 -8.99
CA TYR A 136 -1.81 9.61 -8.69
C TYR A 136 -2.96 10.36 -9.38
N GLY A 137 -2.68 11.20 -10.39
CA GLY A 137 -3.70 12.02 -11.06
C GLY A 137 -4.83 11.20 -11.68
N ARG A 138 -4.55 10.00 -12.21
CA ARG A 138 -5.58 9.10 -12.77
C ARG A 138 -6.57 8.57 -11.75
N VAL A 139 -6.15 8.45 -10.50
CA VAL A 139 -7.02 8.00 -9.40
C VAL A 139 -7.50 9.16 -8.54
N GLY A 140 -7.20 10.40 -8.95
CA GLY A 140 -7.67 11.61 -8.29
C GLY A 140 -7.08 11.85 -6.89
N LEU A 141 -5.87 11.35 -6.59
CA LEU A 141 -5.18 11.73 -5.36
C LEU A 141 -4.15 12.82 -5.63
N VAL A 142 -4.13 13.82 -4.76
CA VAL A 142 -3.14 14.89 -4.67
C VAL A 142 -2.24 14.58 -3.47
N VAL A 143 -1.06 14.06 -3.74
CA VAL A 143 -0.13 13.54 -2.71
C VAL A 143 1.25 14.17 -2.85
N PRO A 144 2.02 14.29 -1.74
CA PRO A 144 3.41 14.72 -1.80
C PRO A 144 4.25 13.85 -2.75
N LEU A 145 5.23 14.44 -3.42
CA LEU A 145 6.08 13.69 -4.36
C LEU A 145 6.88 12.58 -3.66
N GLY A 146 7.31 12.79 -2.41
CA GLY A 146 7.96 11.76 -1.59
C GLY A 146 7.09 10.52 -1.39
N PHE A 147 5.76 10.68 -1.27
CA PHE A 147 4.83 9.54 -1.16
C PHE A 147 4.81 8.73 -2.45
N THR A 148 4.83 9.41 -3.61
CA THR A 148 4.91 8.71 -4.89
C THR A 148 6.20 7.90 -5.01
N ASN A 149 7.34 8.45 -4.57
CA ASN A 149 8.61 7.71 -4.56
C ASN A 149 8.55 6.52 -3.60
N ARG A 150 8.00 6.71 -2.40
CA ARG A 150 7.84 5.64 -1.41
C ARG A 150 7.00 4.50 -1.95
N ARG A 151 5.85 4.80 -2.56
CA ARG A 151 5.01 3.77 -3.20
C ARG A 151 5.78 3.03 -4.28
N ARG A 152 6.53 3.75 -5.14
CA ARG A 152 7.32 3.12 -6.22
C ARG A 152 8.39 2.17 -5.71
N MET A 153 9.07 2.53 -4.62
CA MET A 153 10.01 1.62 -3.96
C MET A 153 9.29 0.38 -3.44
N TRP A 154 8.13 0.55 -2.81
CA TRP A 154 7.33 -0.57 -2.31
C TRP A 154 6.83 -1.48 -3.45
N GLN A 155 6.50 -0.93 -4.62
CA GLN A 155 6.11 -1.73 -5.79
C GLN A 155 7.20 -2.72 -6.20
N ILE A 156 8.48 -2.36 -6.09
CA ILE A 156 9.59 -3.26 -6.41
C ILE A 156 9.56 -4.48 -5.48
N VAL A 157 9.24 -4.27 -4.19
CA VAL A 157 9.09 -5.35 -3.21
C VAL A 157 7.88 -6.23 -3.54
N GLU A 158 6.75 -5.61 -3.93
CA GLU A 158 5.54 -6.34 -4.35
C GLU A 158 5.72 -7.13 -5.66
N ASP A 159 6.54 -6.63 -6.59
CA ASP A 159 6.79 -7.24 -7.91
C ASP A 159 7.90 -8.30 -7.89
N MET A 160 8.62 -8.44 -6.77
CA MET A 160 9.72 -9.38 -6.63
C MET A 160 9.19 -10.83 -6.58
N ASP A 161 9.65 -11.70 -7.49
CA ASP A 161 9.29 -13.13 -7.47
C ASP A 161 9.90 -13.77 -6.22
N HIS A 162 9.04 -14.29 -5.34
CA HIS A 162 9.48 -14.98 -4.12
C HIS A 162 10.44 -16.14 -4.40
N ARG A 163 10.35 -16.78 -5.57
CA ARG A 163 11.26 -17.87 -5.98
C ARG A 163 12.67 -17.39 -6.32
N GLU A 164 12.84 -16.13 -6.68
CA GLU A 164 14.17 -15.54 -6.86
C GLU A 164 14.82 -15.27 -5.51
N LEU A 165 14.07 -14.84 -4.50
CA LEU A 165 14.57 -14.65 -3.14
C LEU A 165 15.12 -15.93 -2.49
N ASP A 166 14.37 -17.03 -2.61
CA ASP A 166 14.78 -18.33 -2.04
C ASP A 166 16.10 -18.85 -2.64
N ARG A 167 16.37 -18.53 -3.91
CA ARG A 167 17.62 -18.90 -4.60
C ARG A 167 18.81 -18.11 -4.05
N TRP A 168 18.64 -16.82 -3.79
CA TRP A 168 19.69 -15.96 -3.22
C TRP A 168 20.10 -16.40 -1.81
N GLU A 169 19.14 -16.84 -0.98
CA GLU A 169 19.48 -17.40 0.33
C GLU A 169 20.29 -18.70 0.19
N GLY A 170 19.88 -19.60 -0.71
CA GLY A 170 20.63 -20.83 -1.02
C GLY A 170 22.09 -20.59 -1.41
N GLU A 171 22.35 -19.61 -2.28
CA GLU A 171 23.71 -19.28 -2.75
C GLU A 171 24.60 -18.66 -1.66
N ILE A 172 24.03 -17.90 -0.71
CA ILE A 172 24.75 -17.33 0.44
C ILE A 172 25.15 -18.43 1.45
N TYR A 173 24.33 -19.46 1.64
CA TYR A 173 24.69 -20.60 2.49
C TYR A 173 25.69 -21.54 1.83
N ASP A 174 25.65 -21.70 0.50
CA ASP A 174 26.58 -22.55 -0.24
C ASP A 174 27.99 -21.92 -0.36
N THR A 175 28.07 -20.60 -0.51
CA THR A 175 29.35 -19.87 -0.49
C THR A 175 30.02 -19.86 0.89
N LYS A 176 29.24 -19.91 1.99
CA LYS A 176 29.80 -20.06 3.35
C LYS A 176 30.34 -21.47 3.61
N GLN A 177 29.71 -22.53 3.11
CA GLN A 177 30.27 -23.89 3.19
C GLN A 177 31.51 -24.08 2.30
N SER A 178 31.54 -23.43 1.14
CA SER A 178 32.69 -23.46 0.23
C SER A 178 33.93 -22.73 0.78
N SER A 179 33.75 -21.71 1.61
CA SER A 179 34.86 -20.97 2.24
C SER A 179 35.53 -21.72 3.41
N GLY A 180 34.88 -22.74 3.97
CA GLY A 180 35.39 -23.54 5.09
C GLY A 180 36.38 -24.64 4.68
N VAL A 181 36.47 -25.00 3.40
CA VAL A 181 37.29 -26.12 2.91
C VAL A 181 38.70 -25.71 2.48
N LEU A 182 38.98 -24.40 2.32
CA LEU A 182 40.28 -23.92 1.85
C LEU A 182 41.36 -23.72 2.94
N SER A 183 41.09 -24.04 4.21
CA SER A 183 42.07 -23.88 5.30
C SER A 183 42.94 -25.11 5.61
N THR A 184 42.71 -26.27 4.98
CA THR A 184 43.39 -27.54 5.36
C THR A 184 44.44 -28.04 4.36
N VAL A 185 44.68 -27.39 3.22
CA VAL A 185 45.66 -27.87 2.20
C VAL A 185 47.01 -27.14 2.21
N ARG A 186 47.32 -26.32 3.24
CA ARG A 186 48.65 -25.69 3.39
C ARG A 186 49.40 -26.14 4.65
N LYS A 187 49.59 -27.45 4.80
CA LYS A 187 50.71 -28.01 5.57
C LYS A 187 51.11 -29.32 4.89
N ASN A 188 52.05 -29.26 3.95
CA ASN A 188 52.93 -30.37 3.54
C ASN A 188 53.82 -29.95 2.35
N ILE A 189 54.61 -28.88 2.48
CA ILE A 189 55.87 -28.74 1.74
C ILE A 189 56.84 -27.94 2.63
N ALA A 190 57.62 -28.67 3.44
CA ALA A 190 58.89 -28.22 3.98
C ALA A 190 59.69 -29.49 4.33
N ASN A 191 60.46 -29.96 3.36
CA ASN A 191 61.72 -30.66 3.59
C ASN A 191 62.83 -29.70 3.18
#